data_AF-A0A3N1HFH5-F1
#
_entry.id   AF-A0A3N1HFH5-F1
#
_cell.length_a   1.000
_cell.length_b   1.000
_cell.length_c   1.000
_cell.angle_alpha   90.00
_cell.angle_beta   90.00
_cell.angle_gamma   90.00
#
_symmetry.space_group_name_H-M   'P 1'
#
loop_
_entity.id
_entity.type
_entity.pdbx_description
1 polymer ?
#
loop_
_entity_poly.entity_id
_entity_poly.type
_entity_poly.pdbx_seq_one_letter_code
_entity_poly.pdbx_strand_id
1 'polypeptide(L)'
;MDDQDPTSAPVRRKPGSAVLLSAAGVAVLALGIVIGSTFDAEPASPVGASTTTSPQVETSTVVASTPESVAAGRPGAVWLADLPPVDSSSIDDMYVESPWTAAPAKVRGVTYSKSVSATGAWCSAAQLTFALNGEYDRFTAHVAIADDSLMTKELDFYVLVDDRRVTEVPDTGPTPRPVDLAVTGARLLTIGIEPPSADRSDCPGPERVGVWARPGPHPRRRVIGPDAAVGGP
;
A
#
# COMPACT_ATOMS: atom_id res chain seq x y z
N MET A 1 27.91 -69.36 -28.34
CA MET A 1 28.82 -69.19 -27.20
C MET A 1 29.31 -67.76 -27.23
N ASP A 2 29.34 -67.13 -26.04
CA ASP A 2 29.79 -65.76 -25.71
C ASP A 2 28.82 -64.66 -26.19
N ASP A 3 27.96 -64.01 -25.40
CA ASP A 3 27.90 -63.65 -23.96
C ASP A 3 29.02 -62.72 -23.49
N GLN A 4 28.77 -61.40 -23.49
CA GLN A 4 29.33 -60.43 -22.53
C GLN A 4 28.61 -59.06 -22.55
N ASP A 5 27.69 -58.91 -21.59
CA ASP A 5 27.49 -57.82 -20.61
C ASP A 5 27.66 -56.31 -20.99
N PRO A 6 26.60 -55.49 -20.86
CA PRO A 6 26.68 -54.03 -20.85
C PRO A 6 26.63 -53.46 -19.42
N THR A 7 27.79 -53.26 -18.78
CA THR A 7 27.86 -52.44 -17.55
C THR A 7 29.17 -51.66 -17.46
N SER A 8 29.11 -50.33 -17.60
CA SER A 8 29.84 -49.35 -16.75
C SER A 8 29.61 -47.91 -17.23
N ALA A 9 29.02 -47.10 -16.35
CA ALA A 9 28.84 -45.66 -16.50
C ALA A 9 30.16 -44.88 -16.45
N PRO A 10 30.13 -43.58 -16.79
CA PRO A 10 30.89 -42.61 -16.02
C PRO A 10 29.96 -41.68 -15.22
N VAL A 11 30.06 -41.82 -13.89
CA VAL A 11 29.61 -40.85 -12.89
C VAL A 11 30.29 -39.50 -13.16
N ARG A 12 29.51 -38.49 -13.56
CA ARG A 12 30.00 -37.11 -13.71
C ARG A 12 30.02 -36.42 -12.34
N ARG A 13 31.13 -36.56 -11.63
CA ARG A 13 31.49 -35.69 -10.49
C ARG A 13 32.40 -34.56 -10.99
N LYS A 14 32.06 -33.30 -10.65
CA LYS A 14 32.94 -32.19 -10.19
C LYS A 14 32.33 -30.81 -10.50
N PRO A 15 32.78 -29.71 -9.86
CA PRO A 15 33.57 -29.61 -8.62
C PRO A 15 32.90 -28.72 -7.56
N GLY A 16 33.35 -28.84 -6.32
CA GLY A 16 33.01 -27.93 -5.24
C GLY A 16 33.65 -26.56 -5.43
N SER A 17 32.91 -25.52 -5.04
CA SER A 17 33.47 -24.20 -4.76
C SER A 17 33.46 -24.01 -3.25
N ALA A 18 34.64 -24.13 -2.65
CA ALA A 18 34.90 -23.55 -1.35
C ALA A 18 34.98 -22.03 -1.51
N VAL A 19 34.21 -21.29 -0.71
CA VAL A 19 34.38 -19.85 -0.56
C VAL A 19 34.71 -19.57 0.91
N LEU A 20 35.99 -19.31 1.13
CA LEU A 20 36.52 -18.54 2.26
C LEU A 20 35.95 -17.12 2.22
N LEU A 21 35.63 -16.53 3.38
CA LEU A 21 35.69 -15.09 3.67
C LEU A 21 35.58 -14.94 5.20
N SER A 22 36.68 -14.74 5.91
CA SER A 22 37.30 -13.44 6.27
C SER A 22 36.46 -12.56 7.20
N ALA A 23 37.09 -12.26 8.34
CA ALA A 23 36.63 -11.42 9.44
C ALA A 23 36.95 -9.92 9.21
N ALA A 24 36.48 -9.11 10.17
CA ALA A 24 36.59 -7.64 10.34
C ALA A 24 35.48 -6.84 9.62
N GLY A 25 34.80 -5.85 10.22
CA GLY A 25 34.97 -5.16 11.49
C GLY A 25 34.55 -3.69 11.30
N VAL A 26 34.05 -3.05 12.37
CA VAL A 26 33.84 -1.58 12.56
C VAL A 26 32.55 -1.06 11.87
N ALA A 27 31.65 -0.23 12.44
CA ALA A 27 31.83 0.90 13.34
C ALA A 27 30.51 1.46 13.96
N VAL A 28 30.69 2.09 15.13
CA VAL A 28 30.10 3.38 15.60
C VAL A 28 28.61 3.46 15.96
N LEU A 29 28.35 3.74 17.25
CA LEU A 29 27.36 4.75 17.65
C LEU A 29 27.62 5.20 19.10
N ALA A 30 28.11 6.43 19.28
CA ALA A 30 27.99 7.15 20.55
C ALA A 30 28.13 8.67 20.37
N LEU A 31 27.05 9.36 20.75
CA LEU A 31 26.91 10.70 21.34
C LEU A 31 27.44 11.97 20.65
N GLY A 32 26.60 13.02 20.73
CA GLY A 32 27.02 14.44 20.65
C GLY A 32 25.90 15.35 20.13
N ILE A 33 24.89 15.67 20.94
CA ILE A 33 24.70 16.96 21.66
C ILE A 33 24.13 18.11 20.80
N VAL A 34 22.99 18.59 21.29
CA VAL A 34 22.23 19.79 20.93
C VAL A 34 23.03 21.06 21.15
N ILE A 35 23.08 21.96 20.17
CA ILE A 35 23.41 23.37 20.37
C ILE A 35 22.37 24.21 19.62
N GLY A 36 21.64 25.03 20.38
CA GLY A 36 20.65 25.97 19.86
C GLY A 36 21.28 27.17 19.18
N SER A 37 20.49 27.86 18.37
CA SER A 37 20.78 29.22 17.92
C SER A 37 19.47 29.98 17.87
N THR A 38 19.50 31.13 18.53
CA THR A 38 18.41 32.05 18.82
C THR A 38 17.90 32.72 17.54
N PHE A 39 16.57 32.81 17.40
CA PHE A 39 15.93 33.66 16.40
C PHE A 39 16.09 35.12 16.80
N ASP A 40 16.79 35.89 15.98
CA ASP A 40 16.79 37.35 16.00
C ASP A 40 15.51 37.83 15.30
N ALA A 41 14.70 38.62 16.02
CA ALA A 41 13.43 39.14 15.56
C ALA A 41 13.62 40.61 15.16
N GLU A 42 13.60 40.89 13.86
CA GLU A 42 13.57 42.25 13.33
C GLU A 42 12.11 42.69 13.09
N PRO A 43 11.62 43.78 13.72
CA PRO A 43 10.28 44.29 13.48
C PRO A 43 10.32 45.41 12.43
N ALA A 44 9.85 45.13 11.22
CA ALA A 44 9.49 46.18 10.28
C ALA A 44 8.05 46.67 10.56
N SER A 45 7.94 47.86 11.13
CA SER A 45 6.69 48.63 11.16
C SER A 45 6.35 49.16 9.76
N PRO A 46 5.05 49.25 9.42
CA PRO A 46 4.58 50.37 8.62
C PRO A 46 3.53 51.21 9.35
N VAL A 47 3.84 52.51 9.45
CA VAL A 47 2.90 53.60 9.76
C VAL A 47 2.32 54.10 8.43
N GLY A 48 0.98 54.19 8.34
CA GLY A 48 0.30 54.74 7.16
C GLY A 48 -1.23 54.79 7.30
N ALA A 49 -1.70 55.93 7.81
CA ALA A 49 -3.05 56.37 8.18
C ALA A 49 -4.27 55.97 7.31
N SER A 50 -5.33 55.56 8.04
CA SER A 50 -6.73 56.06 8.07
C SER A 50 -7.56 56.20 6.79
N THR A 51 -8.70 55.51 6.74
CA THR A 51 -10.03 56.15 6.62
C THR A 51 -11.19 55.23 7.03
N THR A 52 -12.10 55.83 7.76
CA THR A 52 -13.45 55.45 8.20
C THR A 52 -14.31 54.77 7.14
N THR A 53 -15.07 53.72 7.50
CA THR A 53 -16.53 53.54 7.27
C THR A 53 -16.94 52.09 7.56
N SER A 54 -17.72 51.89 8.62
CA SER A 54 -18.69 50.79 8.76
C SER A 54 -20.05 51.36 8.30
N PRO A 55 -21.05 50.60 7.82
CA PRO A 55 -21.28 49.17 7.98
C PRO A 55 -21.67 48.44 6.68
N GLN A 56 -21.60 47.10 6.66
CA GLN A 56 -22.73 46.25 6.27
C GLN A 56 -22.42 44.75 6.39
N VAL A 57 -23.47 44.06 6.79
CA VAL A 57 -23.68 42.61 6.85
C VAL A 57 -23.34 41.98 5.51
N GLU A 58 -22.48 40.97 5.51
CA GLU A 58 -22.67 39.81 4.65
C GLU A 58 -22.03 38.57 5.26
N THR A 59 -22.91 37.62 5.53
CA THR A 59 -22.63 36.25 5.92
C THR A 59 -21.79 35.59 4.84
N SER A 60 -20.57 35.20 5.19
CA SER A 60 -19.91 34.06 4.59
C SER A 60 -19.04 33.42 5.65
N THR A 61 -19.66 32.53 6.42
CA THR A 61 -18.95 31.45 7.09
C THR A 61 -18.21 30.70 6.00
N VAL A 62 -16.95 31.08 5.75
CA VAL A 62 -16.01 30.20 5.07
C VAL A 62 -15.81 29.05 6.03
N VAL A 63 -16.61 28.00 5.83
CA VAL A 63 -16.32 26.69 6.41
C VAL A 63 -14.98 26.31 5.81
N ALA A 64 -13.92 26.57 6.60
CA ALA A 64 -12.64 25.95 6.38
C ALA A 64 -12.91 24.44 6.40
N SER A 65 -12.91 23.83 5.22
CA SER A 65 -12.83 22.38 5.08
C SER A 65 -11.47 21.96 5.62
N THR A 66 -11.40 21.78 6.93
CA THR A 66 -10.36 21.00 7.60
C THR A 66 -10.21 19.70 6.78
N PRO A 67 -8.99 19.34 6.31
CA PRO A 67 -8.80 18.03 5.71
C PRO A 67 -9.22 17.01 6.75
N GLU A 68 -10.13 16.13 6.35
CA GLU A 68 -10.87 15.16 7.15
C GLU A 68 -9.91 14.21 7.91
N SER A 69 -9.35 14.73 8.99
CA SER A 69 -8.82 13.97 10.10
C SER A 69 -10.02 13.27 10.73
N VAL A 70 -9.99 11.94 10.69
CA VAL A 70 -11.03 11.04 11.23
C VAL A 70 -12.32 11.01 10.39
N ALA A 71 -12.24 10.50 9.17
CA ALA A 71 -13.41 9.81 8.61
C ALA A 71 -13.63 8.54 9.45
N ALA A 72 -14.44 8.63 10.50
CA ALA A 72 -14.97 7.46 11.17
C ALA A 72 -15.61 6.56 10.11
N GLY A 73 -15.11 5.33 9.97
CA GLY A 73 -15.57 4.40 8.94
C GLY A 73 -17.10 4.28 8.99
N ARG A 74 -17.75 4.23 7.82
CA ARG A 74 -19.20 4.02 7.78
C ARG A 74 -19.54 2.78 8.61
N PRO A 75 -20.56 2.82 9.48
CA PRO A 75 -21.06 1.62 10.15
C PRO A 75 -21.37 0.54 9.09
N GLY A 76 -20.76 -0.63 9.23
CA GLY A 76 -20.89 -1.73 8.26
C GLY A 76 -19.93 -1.70 7.06
N ALA A 77 -18.97 -0.76 7.02
CA ALA A 77 -17.86 -0.84 6.05
C ALA A 77 -16.90 -1.96 6.45
N VAL A 78 -16.63 -2.86 5.50
CA VAL A 78 -15.60 -3.90 5.63
C VAL A 78 -14.31 -3.35 5.02
N TRP A 79 -13.19 -3.56 5.70
CA TRP A 79 -11.86 -3.15 5.25
C TRP A 79 -10.96 -4.37 5.12
N LEU A 80 -10.15 -4.46 4.07
CA LEU A 80 -9.17 -5.54 3.93
C LEU A 80 -8.19 -5.58 5.10
N ALA A 81 -7.88 -4.42 5.70
CA ALA A 81 -7.05 -4.32 6.90
C ALA A 81 -7.62 -5.05 8.13
N ASP A 82 -8.93 -5.35 8.13
CA ASP A 82 -9.62 -6.07 9.21
C ASP A 82 -9.97 -7.52 8.82
N LEU A 83 -9.70 -7.92 7.58
CA LEU A 83 -9.97 -9.27 7.09
C LEU A 83 -8.72 -10.15 7.21
N PRO A 84 -8.86 -11.43 7.60
CA PRO A 84 -7.74 -12.36 7.52
C PRO A 84 -7.43 -12.68 6.04
N PRO A 85 -6.18 -12.49 5.59
CA PRO A 85 -5.78 -12.95 4.27
C PRO A 85 -5.80 -14.50 4.22
N VAL A 86 -6.14 -15.04 3.06
CA VAL A 86 -6.11 -16.49 2.79
C VAL A 86 -4.82 -16.94 2.14
N ASP A 87 -4.08 -16.00 1.54
CA ASP A 87 -2.72 -16.20 1.04
C ASP A 87 -1.95 -14.88 1.11
N SER A 88 -0.66 -14.98 1.41
CA SER A 88 0.29 -13.87 1.31
C SER A 88 1.54 -14.40 0.62
N SER A 89 1.53 -14.40 -0.71
CA SER A 89 2.69 -14.78 -1.50
C SER A 89 3.72 -13.64 -1.51
N SER A 90 4.95 -14.03 -1.23
CA SER A 90 6.09 -13.16 -1.01
C SER A 90 6.82 -12.77 -2.30
N ILE A 91 7.54 -11.66 -2.19
CA ILE A 91 8.57 -11.08 -3.07
C ILE A 91 9.62 -12.13 -3.49
N ASP A 92 9.89 -13.14 -2.69
CA ASP A 92 10.72 -14.27 -3.10
C ASP A 92 10.55 -15.41 -2.08
N ASP A 93 10.85 -16.66 -2.46
CA ASP A 93 10.88 -17.80 -1.53
C ASP A 93 11.91 -17.59 -0.38
N MET A 94 12.77 -16.58 -0.52
CA MET A 94 13.83 -16.23 0.42
C MET A 94 13.36 -15.36 1.60
N TYR A 95 12.22 -14.67 1.50
CA TYR A 95 11.68 -13.85 2.60
C TYR A 95 10.73 -14.70 3.46
N VAL A 96 11.15 -14.98 4.69
CA VAL A 96 10.42 -15.82 5.66
C VAL A 96 9.20 -15.09 6.26
N GLU A 97 9.23 -13.75 6.25
CA GLU A 97 8.17 -12.91 6.81
C GLU A 97 7.31 -12.31 5.70
N SER A 98 6.01 -12.17 5.98
CA SER A 98 5.08 -11.53 5.05
C SER A 98 5.49 -10.07 4.83
N PRO A 99 5.61 -9.58 3.58
CA PRO A 99 5.93 -8.18 3.33
C PRO A 99 4.78 -7.22 3.65
N TRP A 100 3.63 -7.75 4.07
CA TRP A 100 2.40 -7.01 4.25
C TRP A 100 2.16 -6.68 5.72
N THR A 101 1.78 -5.43 5.98
CA THR A 101 1.38 -4.94 7.31
C THR A 101 0.02 -4.27 7.24
N ALA A 102 -0.91 -4.69 8.10
CA ALA A 102 -2.20 -4.03 8.32
C ALA A 102 -2.10 -3.09 9.53
N ALA A 103 -1.71 -1.84 9.28
CA ALA A 103 -1.55 -0.80 10.30
C ALA A 103 -1.84 0.58 9.69
N PRO A 104 -2.06 1.62 10.51
CA PRO A 104 -2.19 2.98 10.00
C PRO A 104 -0.97 3.40 9.18
N ALA A 105 -1.21 4.03 8.03
CA ALA A 105 -0.17 4.53 7.13
C ALA A 105 -0.40 6.01 6.84
N LYS A 106 0.67 6.71 6.49
CA LYS A 106 0.63 8.14 6.17
C LYS A 106 1.01 8.36 4.71
N VAL A 107 0.21 9.13 3.98
CA VAL A 107 0.44 9.48 2.58
C VAL A 107 0.13 10.96 2.37
N ARG A 108 1.12 11.71 1.88
CA ARG A 108 1.08 13.16 1.67
C ARG A 108 0.54 13.93 2.88
N GLY A 109 1.03 13.60 4.06
CA GLY A 109 0.60 14.27 5.29
C GLY A 109 -0.68 13.70 5.92
N VAL A 110 -1.46 12.88 5.20
CA VAL A 110 -2.74 12.35 5.65
C VAL A 110 -2.56 10.95 6.24
N THR A 111 -3.03 10.75 7.48
CA THR A 111 -3.05 9.43 8.12
C THR A 111 -4.32 8.67 7.76
N TYR A 112 -4.13 7.46 7.22
CA TYR A 112 -5.19 6.49 6.97
C TYR A 112 -5.17 5.44 8.07
N SER A 113 -6.20 5.42 8.91
CA SER A 113 -6.31 4.46 10.01
C SER A 113 -6.61 3.03 9.56
N LYS A 114 -7.13 2.87 8.34
CA LYS A 114 -7.38 1.59 7.68
C LYS A 114 -6.55 1.53 6.41
N SER A 115 -5.44 0.82 6.49
CA SER A 115 -4.51 0.65 5.38
C SER A 115 -3.83 -0.71 5.45
N VAL A 116 -3.37 -1.14 4.28
CA VAL A 116 -2.51 -2.31 4.12
C VAL A 116 -1.30 -1.85 3.32
N SER A 117 -0.11 -2.05 3.87
CA SER A 117 1.15 -1.62 3.25
C SER A 117 2.00 -2.84 2.89
N ALA A 118 2.68 -2.78 1.75
CA ALA A 118 3.76 -3.72 1.43
C ALA A 118 5.10 -3.00 1.52
N THR A 119 6.06 -3.63 2.20
CA THR A 119 7.47 -3.24 2.17
C THR A 119 8.25 -4.27 1.34
N GLY A 120 9.39 -3.88 0.78
CA GLY A 120 10.23 -4.80 -0.02
C GLY A 120 9.75 -5.10 -1.45
N ALA A 121 8.56 -4.64 -1.88
CA ALA A 121 7.96 -4.92 -3.20
C ALA A 121 8.65 -4.21 -4.39
N TRP A 122 9.94 -3.88 -4.26
CA TRP A 122 10.75 -3.21 -5.28
C TRP A 122 11.72 -4.16 -6.00
N CYS A 123 11.94 -5.37 -5.46
CA CYS A 123 12.72 -6.41 -6.13
C CYS A 123 11.88 -7.37 -6.95
N SER A 124 10.59 -7.43 -6.64
CA SER A 124 9.65 -8.38 -7.22
C SER A 124 8.24 -8.05 -6.73
N ALA A 125 7.28 -8.80 -7.27
CA ALA A 125 5.89 -8.65 -6.92
C ALA A 125 5.60 -9.18 -5.51
N ALA A 126 4.82 -8.43 -4.73
CA ALA A 126 4.17 -8.89 -3.51
C ALA A 126 2.67 -9.03 -3.76
N GLN A 127 2.03 -10.05 -3.18
CA GLN A 127 0.59 -10.28 -3.31
C GLN A 127 -0.05 -10.60 -1.95
N LEU A 128 -1.29 -10.14 -1.77
CA LEU A 128 -2.11 -10.45 -0.60
C LEU A 128 -3.54 -10.75 -1.03
N THR A 129 -3.99 -11.96 -0.73
CA THR A 129 -5.27 -12.51 -1.22
C THR A 129 -6.28 -12.66 -0.09
N PHE A 130 -7.52 -12.29 -0.37
CA PHE A 130 -8.64 -12.34 0.56
C PHE A 130 -9.81 -13.12 -0.05
N ALA A 131 -10.52 -13.88 0.80
CA ALA A 131 -11.78 -14.50 0.41
C ALA A 131 -12.92 -13.46 0.46
N LEU A 132 -13.59 -13.27 -0.68
CA LEU A 132 -14.79 -12.45 -0.82
C LEU A 132 -16.09 -13.27 -0.79
N ASN A 133 -16.03 -14.57 -1.09
CA ASN A 133 -17.17 -15.50 -1.06
C ASN A 133 -18.43 -15.05 -1.84
N GLY A 134 -18.28 -14.14 -2.80
CA GLY A 134 -19.37 -13.56 -3.59
C GLY A 134 -20.25 -12.54 -2.86
N GLU A 135 -19.87 -12.10 -1.65
CA GLU A 135 -20.69 -11.25 -0.78
C GLU A 135 -20.67 -9.76 -1.16
N TYR A 136 -19.72 -9.36 -2.00
CA TYR A 136 -19.43 -7.97 -2.33
C TYR A 136 -19.70 -7.67 -3.81
N ASP A 137 -19.94 -6.40 -4.12
CA ASP A 137 -20.17 -5.92 -5.49
C ASP A 137 -19.09 -4.98 -5.99
N ARG A 138 -18.42 -4.28 -5.08
CA ARG A 138 -17.48 -3.22 -5.45
C ARG A 138 -16.29 -3.21 -4.52
N PHE A 139 -15.10 -3.01 -5.04
CA PHE A 139 -13.90 -2.76 -4.25
C PHE A 139 -13.41 -1.35 -4.52
N THR A 140 -13.07 -0.63 -3.46
CA THR A 140 -12.48 0.71 -3.56
C THR A 140 -11.24 0.83 -2.69
N ALA A 141 -10.23 1.55 -3.17
CA ALA A 141 -9.05 1.92 -2.40
C ALA A 141 -8.43 3.22 -2.96
N HIS A 142 -7.42 3.73 -2.27
CA HIS A 142 -6.43 4.63 -2.86
C HIS A 142 -5.05 3.98 -2.77
N VAL A 143 -4.25 4.09 -3.82
CA VAL A 143 -2.88 3.58 -3.85
C VAL A 143 -1.87 4.71 -3.92
N ALA A 144 -0.75 4.56 -3.22
CA ALA A 144 0.33 5.55 -3.16
C ALA A 144 1.60 4.97 -2.54
N ILE A 145 2.70 5.71 -2.64
CA ILE A 145 3.90 5.53 -1.80
C ILE A 145 3.72 6.24 -0.45
N ALA A 146 4.10 5.58 0.64
CA ALA A 146 4.02 6.11 2.00
C ALA A 146 5.01 7.25 2.28
N ASP A 147 4.68 8.12 3.25
CA ASP A 147 5.55 9.22 3.69
C ASP A 147 6.83 8.74 4.39
N ASP A 148 6.82 7.55 5.00
CA ASP A 148 7.97 6.92 5.67
C ASP A 148 8.81 6.04 4.73
N SER A 149 8.45 5.97 3.45
CA SER A 149 9.23 5.30 2.43
C SER A 149 10.60 5.98 2.25
N LEU A 150 11.69 5.22 2.28
CA LEU A 150 13.05 5.75 2.11
C LEU A 150 13.32 6.26 0.69
N MET A 151 12.47 5.87 -0.26
CA MET A 151 12.46 6.34 -1.64
C MET A 151 11.02 6.61 -2.12
N THR A 152 10.87 7.58 -3.01
CA THR A 152 9.59 7.91 -3.65
C THR A 152 9.50 7.44 -5.10
N LYS A 153 10.42 6.56 -5.54
CA LYS A 153 10.32 5.93 -6.85
C LYS A 153 8.99 5.19 -6.97
N GLU A 154 8.46 5.18 -8.18
CA GLU A 154 7.13 4.68 -8.47
C GLU A 154 7.06 3.15 -8.35
N LEU A 155 5.86 2.65 -8.06
CA LEU A 155 5.50 1.23 -8.03
C LEU A 155 4.25 0.98 -8.87
N ASP A 156 4.13 -0.21 -9.42
CA ASP A 156 2.92 -0.65 -10.11
C ASP A 156 2.01 -1.36 -9.11
N PHE A 157 0.80 -0.85 -8.96
CA PHE A 157 -0.23 -1.48 -8.13
C PHE A 157 -1.21 -2.21 -9.03
N TYR A 158 -1.69 -3.37 -8.59
CA TYR A 158 -2.65 -4.13 -9.38
C TYR A 158 -3.64 -4.89 -8.50
N VAL A 159 -4.75 -5.28 -9.12
CA VAL A 159 -5.79 -6.11 -8.49
C VAL A 159 -6.07 -7.34 -9.36
N LEU A 160 -6.13 -8.51 -8.73
CA LEU A 160 -6.68 -9.72 -9.33
C LEU A 160 -8.05 -10.02 -8.72
N VAL A 161 -8.96 -10.49 -9.55
CA VAL A 161 -10.26 -11.03 -9.15
C VAL A 161 -10.33 -12.45 -9.68
N ASP A 162 -10.50 -13.43 -8.78
CA ASP A 162 -10.44 -14.86 -9.11
C ASP A 162 -9.24 -15.20 -10.00
N ASP A 163 -8.04 -14.81 -9.55
CA ASP A 163 -6.73 -15.02 -10.19
C ASP A 163 -6.53 -14.34 -11.55
N ARG A 164 -7.43 -13.43 -11.94
CA ARG A 164 -7.31 -12.65 -13.19
C ARG A 164 -6.97 -11.20 -12.87
N ARG A 165 -5.89 -10.68 -13.44
CA ARG A 165 -5.56 -9.25 -13.32
C ARG A 165 -6.63 -8.42 -14.03
N VAL A 166 -7.35 -7.59 -13.27
CA VAL A 166 -8.49 -6.78 -13.76
C VAL A 166 -8.21 -5.28 -13.72
N THR A 167 -7.22 -4.84 -12.95
CA THR A 167 -6.87 -3.43 -12.82
C THR A 167 -5.38 -3.31 -12.54
N GLU A 168 -4.78 -2.27 -13.11
CA GLU A 168 -3.40 -1.88 -12.89
C GLU A 168 -3.33 -0.36 -12.78
N VAL A 169 -2.47 0.12 -11.90
CA VAL A 169 -2.22 1.53 -11.62
C VAL A 169 -0.70 1.71 -11.67
N PRO A 170 -0.13 1.77 -12.89
CA PRO A 170 1.32 1.75 -13.09
C PRO A 170 1.93 3.09 -12.68
N ASP A 171 3.22 3.11 -12.38
CA ASP A 171 3.98 4.34 -12.12
C ASP A 171 3.37 5.18 -10.96
N THR A 172 2.94 4.51 -9.88
CA THR A 172 2.33 5.17 -8.73
C THR A 172 3.38 5.67 -7.75
N GLY A 173 3.49 6.99 -7.64
CA GLY A 173 4.32 7.70 -6.67
C GLY A 173 3.56 8.11 -5.39
N PRO A 174 3.93 9.22 -4.73
CA PRO A 174 3.34 9.63 -3.45
C PRO A 174 1.93 10.20 -3.58
N THR A 175 1.47 10.59 -4.77
CA THR A 175 0.12 11.14 -4.94
C THR A 175 -0.91 10.01 -4.92
N PRO A 176 -1.91 10.04 -4.00
CA PRO A 176 -2.96 9.03 -3.96
C PRO A 176 -3.72 8.91 -5.27
N ARG A 177 -3.87 7.69 -5.78
CA ARG A 177 -4.66 7.38 -6.97
C ARG A 177 -5.81 6.44 -6.62
N PRO A 178 -7.03 6.71 -7.09
CA PRO A 178 -8.19 5.89 -6.75
C PRO A 178 -8.15 4.55 -7.50
N VAL A 179 -8.60 3.51 -6.82
CA VAL A 179 -8.96 2.21 -7.39
C VAL A 179 -10.43 1.99 -7.11
N ASP A 180 -11.20 1.66 -8.14
CA ASP A 180 -12.64 1.46 -8.05
C ASP A 180 -13.07 0.44 -9.11
N LEU A 181 -13.43 -0.77 -8.67
CA LEU A 181 -13.74 -1.89 -9.57
C LEU A 181 -14.90 -2.74 -9.06
N ALA A 182 -15.60 -3.38 -10.00
CA ALA A 182 -16.67 -4.32 -9.70
C ALA A 182 -16.08 -5.69 -9.30
N VAL A 183 -16.59 -6.26 -8.21
CA VAL A 183 -16.21 -7.60 -7.69
C VAL A 183 -17.44 -8.51 -7.50
N THR A 184 -18.55 -8.20 -8.17
CA THR A 184 -19.80 -8.94 -8.07
C THR A 184 -19.60 -10.43 -8.33
N GLY A 185 -19.81 -11.24 -7.28
CA GLY A 185 -19.74 -12.70 -7.39
C GLY A 185 -18.31 -13.27 -7.34
N ALA A 186 -17.30 -12.41 -7.16
CA ALA A 186 -15.91 -12.82 -6.97
C ALA A 186 -15.75 -13.66 -5.70
N ARG A 187 -14.93 -14.70 -5.78
CA ARG A 187 -14.58 -15.54 -4.62
C ARG A 187 -13.30 -15.05 -3.96
N LEU A 188 -12.34 -14.60 -4.77
CA LEU A 188 -11.04 -14.12 -4.34
C LEU A 188 -10.78 -12.70 -4.84
N LEU A 189 -10.14 -11.91 -3.99
CA LEU A 189 -9.58 -10.61 -4.34
C LEU A 189 -8.11 -10.60 -3.91
N THR A 190 -7.21 -10.35 -4.84
CA THR A 190 -5.80 -10.16 -4.55
C THR A 190 -5.42 -8.71 -4.84
N ILE A 191 -4.80 -8.06 -3.88
CA ILE A 191 -4.08 -6.81 -4.10
C ILE A 191 -2.60 -7.13 -4.28
N GLY A 192 -1.93 -6.42 -5.17
CA GLY A 192 -0.51 -6.64 -5.41
C GLY A 192 0.23 -5.37 -5.78
N ILE A 193 1.53 -5.42 -5.55
CA ILE A 193 2.47 -4.34 -5.81
C ILE A 193 3.70 -4.96 -6.47
N GLU A 194 4.24 -4.33 -7.50
CA GLU A 194 5.47 -4.77 -8.16
C GLU A 194 6.31 -3.57 -8.64
N PRO A 195 7.62 -3.75 -8.84
CA PRO A 195 8.44 -2.71 -9.46
C PRO A 195 8.00 -2.46 -10.91
N PRO A 196 8.06 -1.21 -11.40
CA PRO A 196 7.78 -0.91 -12.79
C PRO A 196 8.64 -1.75 -13.73
N SER A 197 8.06 -2.18 -14.86
CA SER A 197 8.74 -3.09 -15.79
C SER A 197 10.11 -2.58 -16.29
N ALA A 198 10.29 -1.27 -16.40
CA ALA A 198 11.54 -0.62 -16.78
C ALA A 198 12.63 -0.64 -15.69
N ASP A 199 12.25 -0.93 -14.44
CA ASP A 199 13.07 -0.82 -13.22
C ASP A 199 13.44 -2.20 -12.64
N ARG A 200 13.20 -3.31 -13.36
CA ARG A 200 13.40 -4.70 -12.90
C ARG A 200 14.86 -5.15 -12.68
N SER A 201 15.85 -4.28 -12.89
CA SER A 201 17.27 -4.66 -12.85
C SER A 201 17.94 -4.39 -11.49
N ASP A 202 18.47 -5.46 -10.89
CA ASP A 202 19.46 -5.56 -9.81
C ASP A 202 19.21 -4.72 -8.55
N CYS A 203 18.79 -5.39 -7.47
CA CYS A 203 18.43 -4.77 -6.20
C CYS A 203 19.61 -4.48 -5.25
N PRO A 204 20.21 -3.27 -5.34
CA PRO A 204 20.58 -2.53 -4.13
C PRO A 204 20.03 -1.10 -4.18
N GLY A 205 19.01 -0.82 -3.37
CA GLY A 205 18.31 0.45 -3.26
C GLY A 205 17.49 0.51 -1.97
N PRO A 206 17.16 1.72 -1.45
CA PRO A 206 16.37 1.84 -0.24
C PRO A 206 14.97 1.26 -0.41
N GLU A 207 14.44 0.68 0.67
CA GLU A 207 13.13 0.07 0.72
C GLU A 207 12.02 1.07 0.36
N ARG A 208 11.09 0.62 -0.49
CA ARG A 208 9.87 1.36 -0.86
C ARG A 208 8.69 0.80 -0.09
N VAL A 209 7.79 1.68 0.37
CA VAL A 209 6.56 1.27 1.06
C VAL A 209 5.36 1.67 0.22
N GLY A 210 4.73 0.69 -0.42
CA GLY A 210 3.49 0.88 -1.16
C GLY A 210 2.28 0.70 -0.25
N VAL A 211 1.28 1.58 -0.36
CA VAL A 211 0.12 1.64 0.55
C VAL A 211 -1.16 1.47 -0.24
N TRP A 212 -2.02 0.56 0.22
CA TRP A 212 -3.44 0.52 -0.07
C TRP A 212 -4.20 1.20 1.06
N ALA A 213 -4.64 2.44 0.82
CA ALA A 213 -5.36 3.26 1.78
C ALA A 213 -6.88 3.10 1.64
N ARG A 214 -7.56 2.87 2.77
CA ARG A 214 -9.00 2.53 2.86
C ARG A 214 -9.43 1.41 1.89
N PRO A 215 -8.71 0.28 1.81
CA PRO A 215 -9.07 -0.80 0.91
C PRO A 215 -10.31 -1.50 1.47
N GLY A 216 -11.45 -1.36 0.81
CA GLY A 216 -12.72 -1.85 1.33
C GLY A 216 -13.60 -2.44 0.24
N PRO A 217 -14.00 -3.72 0.35
CA PRO A 217 -15.08 -4.26 -0.44
C PRO A 217 -16.43 -3.80 0.13
N HIS A 218 -17.35 -3.42 -0.74
CA HIS A 218 -18.67 -2.93 -0.40
C HIS A 218 -19.71 -4.00 -0.69
N PRO A 219 -20.58 -4.31 0.30
CA PRO A 219 -21.61 -5.33 0.14
C PRO A 219 -22.60 -4.92 -0.94
N ARG A 220 -23.27 -5.92 -1.50
CA ARG A 220 -24.39 -5.68 -2.41
C ARG A 220 -25.42 -4.79 -1.74
N ARG A 221 -25.81 -3.69 -2.38
CA ARG A 221 -27.00 -2.96 -1.94
C ARG A 221 -28.18 -3.90 -2.16
N ARG A 222 -28.75 -4.44 -1.07
CA ARG A 222 -30.06 -5.09 -1.16
C ARG A 222 -31.05 -4.05 -1.65
N VAL A 223 -31.49 -4.20 -2.89
CA VAL A 223 -32.71 -3.52 -3.35
C VAL A 223 -33.82 -4.16 -2.55
N ILE A 224 -34.29 -3.47 -1.50
CA ILE A 224 -35.54 -3.83 -0.85
C ILE A 224 -36.59 -3.53 -1.91
N GLY A 225 -37.03 -4.58 -2.62
CA GLY A 225 -38.19 -4.47 -3.50
C GLY A 225 -39.39 -4.02 -2.66
N PRO A 226 -40.31 -3.23 -3.21
CA PRO A 226 -41.55 -2.89 -2.53
C PRO A 226 -42.38 -4.17 -2.41
N ASP A 227 -42.21 -4.90 -1.31
CA ASP A 227 -42.93 -6.13 -1.08
C ASP A 227 -44.35 -5.81 -0.59
N ALA A 228 -45.30 -6.44 -1.29
CA ALA A 228 -46.59 -6.88 -0.83
C ALA A 228 -47.39 -5.91 0.06
N ALA A 229 -48.20 -5.07 -0.59
CA ALA A 229 -49.46 -4.63 0.02
C ALA A 229 -50.33 -5.88 0.24
N VAL A 230 -50.33 -6.33 1.49
CA VAL A 230 -51.19 -7.35 2.06
C VAL A 230 -52.65 -7.03 1.72
N GLY A 231 -53.29 -7.94 1.01
CA GLY A 231 -54.74 -7.95 0.87
C GLY A 231 -55.38 -8.15 2.25
N GLY A 232 -56.22 -7.19 2.64
CA GLY A 232 -57.20 -7.36 3.71
C GLY A 232 -58.57 -7.74 3.11
N PRO A 233 -59.37 -8.53 3.84
CA PRO A 233 -60.60 -9.18 3.35
C PRO A 233 -61.72 -8.23 2.93
#